data_AF-A0A1B9F1B7-F1
#
_entry.id   AF-A0A1B9F1B7-F1
#
_cell.length_a   1.000
_cell.length_b   1.000
_cell.length_c   1.000
_cell.angle_alpha   90.00
_cell.angle_beta   90.00
_cell.angle_gamma   90.00
#
_symmetry.space_group_name_H-M   'P 1'
#
loop_
_entity.id
_entity.type
_entity.pdbx_description
1 polymer ?
#
loop_
_entity_poly.entity_id
_entity_poly.type
_entity_poly.pdbx_seq_one_letter_code
_entity_poly.pdbx_strand_id
1 'polypeptide(L)' 'MLGIAARYRKQGGKFADEVLLDALYDMLEREPNHESVAVFARVDRHNLPSQKMLRRIGFQQVIPGTPERRLGWWLLTVDR' A
#
# COMPACT_ATOMS: atom_id res chain seq x y z
N MET A 1 3.69 -9.31 -0.64
CA MET A 1 2.22 -9.51 -0.63
C MET A 1 1.75 -9.26 0.79
N LEU A 2 0.81 -8.34 1.03
CA LEU A 2 0.30 -8.05 2.37
C LEU A 2 -0.98 -8.86 2.62
N GLY A 3 -0.92 -9.77 3.59
CA GLY A 3 -2.06 -10.56 4.05
C GLY A 3 -2.44 -10.17 5.47
N ILE A 4 -3.73 -9.92 5.71
CA ILE A 4 -4.28 -9.66 7.04
C ILE A 4 -5.25 -10.78 7.37
N ALA A 5 -5.09 -11.40 8.54
CA ALA A 5 -5.99 -12.46 8.97
C ALA A 5 -7.44 -11.94 9.03
N ALA A 6 -8.38 -12.75 8.55
CA ALA A 6 -9.75 -12.32 8.29
C ALA A 6 -10.45 -11.68 9.51
N ARG A 7 -10.13 -12.15 10.73
CA ARG A 7 -10.66 -11.63 12.00
C ARG A 7 -10.32 -10.15 12.26
N TYR A 8 -9.28 -9.62 11.63
CA TYR A 8 -8.84 -8.23 11.77
C TYR A 8 -9.28 -7.32 10.60
N ARG A 9 -9.82 -7.87 9.50
CA ARG A 9 -10.18 -7.10 8.29
C ARG A 9 -11.40 -6.20 8.43
N LYS A 10 -12.27 -6.44 9.42
CA LYS A 10 -13.52 -5.69 9.64
C LYS A 10 -13.40 -4.58 10.70
N GLN A 11 -12.20 -4.28 11.16
CA GLN A 11 -11.95 -3.31 12.24
C GLN A 11 -11.56 -1.94 11.68
N GLY A 12 -12.29 -1.47 10.66
CA GLY A 12 -12.01 -0.19 9.98
C GLY A 12 -10.73 -0.15 9.13
N GLY A 13 -9.92 -1.22 9.14
CA GLY A 13 -8.65 -1.29 8.43
C GLY A 13 -7.45 -0.77 9.22
N LYS A 14 -7.64 -0.31 10.46
CA LYS A 14 -6.59 0.28 11.30
C LYS A 14 -5.34 -0.60 11.42
N PHE A 15 -5.53 -1.89 11.72
CA PHE A 15 -4.42 -2.84 11.84
C PHE A 15 -3.67 -3.03 10.51
N ALA A 16 -4.38 -3.03 9.38
CA ALA A 16 -3.73 -3.13 8.07
C ALA A 16 -2.93 -1.87 7.74
N ASP A 17 -3.44 -0.71 8.17
CA ASP A 17 -2.77 0.58 8.01
C ASP A 17 -1.49 0.64 8.85
N GLU A 18 -1.57 0.25 10.13
CA GLU A 18 -0.43 0.19 11.06
C GLU A 18 0.67 -0.74 10.53
N VAL A 19 0.31 -1.98 10.13
CA VAL A 19 1.28 -2.94 9.58
C VAL A 19 1.97 -2.41 8.32
N LEU A 20 1.25 -1.69 7.45
CA LEU A 20 1.85 -1.13 6.25
C LEU A 20 2.73 0.09 6.58
N LEU A 21 2.32 0.96 7.49
CA LEU A 21 3.14 2.11 7.92
C LEU A 21 4.44 1.65 8.59
N ASP A 22 4.36 0.70 9.52
CA ASP A 22 5.55 0.16 10.18
C ASP A 22 6.52 -0.45 9.16
N ALA A 23 6.01 -1.20 8.18
CA ALA A 23 6.83 -1.76 7.10
C ALA A 23 7.50 -0.69 6.21
N LEU A 24 6.85 0.46 6.00
CA LEU A 24 7.43 1.59 5.25
C LEU A 24 8.53 2.29 6.04
N TYR A 25 8.36 2.48 7.36
CA TYR A 25 9.39 3.05 8.22
C TYR A 25 10.60 2.12 8.36
N ASP A 26 10.37 0.83 8.60
CA ASP A 26 11.43 -0.20 8.65
C ASP A 26 12.27 -0.22 7.36
N MET A 27 11.65 0.04 6.21
CA MET A 27 12.34 0.13 4.92
C MET A 27 13.27 1.35 4.87
N LEU A 28 12.82 2.53 5.30
CA LEU A 28 13.65 3.74 5.34
C LEU A 28 14.84 3.62 6.30
N GLU A 29 14.66 2.92 7.41
CA GLU A 29 15.77 2.65 8.35
C GLU A 29 16.86 1.77 7.73
N ARG A 30 16.48 0.84 6.84
CA ARG A 30 17.40 -0.08 6.14
C ARG A 30 18.08 0.53 4.93
N GLU A 31 17.60 1.68 4.44
CA GLU A 31 18.14 2.37 3.27
C GLU A 31 18.71 3.75 3.65
N PRO A 32 19.77 3.82 4.49
CA PRO A 32 20.23 5.07 5.10
C PRO A 32 20.82 6.10 4.11
N ASN A 33 21.20 5.66 2.91
CA ASN A 33 21.88 6.49 1.91
C ASN A 33 20.92 7.03 0.82
N HIS A 34 19.62 6.73 0.91
CA HIS A 34 18.63 7.17 -0.06
C HIS A 34 17.76 8.27 0.58
N GLU A 35 17.71 9.44 -0.06
CA GLU A 35 16.88 10.58 0.38
C GLU A 35 15.38 10.30 0.21
N SER A 36 15.03 9.44 -0.75
CA SER A 36 13.66 9.01 -1.02
C SER A 36 13.62 7.57 -1.51
N VAL A 37 12.55 6.86 -1.18
CA VAL A 37 12.31 5.47 -1.62
C VAL A 37 10.95 5.36 -2.31
N ALA A 38 10.96 4.83 -3.53
CA ALA A 38 9.75 4.61 -4.32
C ALA A 38 9.15 3.23 -4.04
N VAL A 39 7.91 3.20 -3.54
CA VAL A 39 7.20 1.97 -3.17
C VAL A 39 6.07 1.69 -4.14
N PHE A 40 6.14 0.54 -4.81
CA PHE A 40 5.09 0.08 -5.71
C PHE A 40 4.15 -0.92 -5.05
N ALA A 41 2.85 -0.73 -5.28
CA ALA A 41 1.82 -1.69 -4.90
C ALA A 41 0.91 -2.05 -6.09
N ARG A 42 0.37 -3.26 -6.06
CA ARG A 42 -0.61 -3.75 -7.03
C ARG A 42 -1.85 -4.24 -6.32
N VAL A 43 -3.01 -3.76 -6.74
CA VAL A 43 -4.31 -4.11 -6.13
C VAL A 43 -5.33 -4.40 -7.22
N ASP A 44 -6.09 -5.48 -7.05
CA ASP A 44 -7.22 -5.80 -7.93
C ASP A 44 -8.28 -4.69 -7.88
N ARG A 45 -8.83 -4.31 -9.04
CA ARG A 45 -9.83 -3.26 -9.21
C ARG A 45 -11.09 -3.45 -8.37
N HIS A 46 -11.42 -4.68 -7.98
CA HIS A 46 -12.56 -5.01 -7.14
C HIS A 46 -12.21 -5.07 -5.64
N ASN A 47 -10.93 -5.04 -5.28
CA ASN A 47 -10.49 -5.01 -3.88
C ASN A 47 -10.51 -3.57 -3.33
N LEU A 48 -11.73 -3.03 -3.18
CA LEU A 48 -11.97 -1.69 -2.66
C LEU A 48 -11.35 -1.45 -1.27
N PRO A 49 -11.36 -2.41 -0.31
CA PRO A 49 -10.72 -2.20 0.99
C PRO A 49 -9.21 -1.91 0.87
N SER A 50 -8.48 -2.68 0.08
CA SER A 50 -7.03 -2.43 -0.12
C SER A 50 -6.78 -1.13 -0.89
N GLN A 51 -7.61 -0.77 -1.86
CA GLN A 51 -7.49 0.53 -2.54
C GLN A 51 -7.69 1.70 -1.57
N LYS A 52 -8.68 1.61 -0.67
CA LYS A 52 -8.92 2.63 0.37
C LYS A 52 -7.74 2.73 1.35
N MET A 53 -7.19 1.59 1.78
CA MET A 53 -5.99 1.54 2.62
C MET A 53 -4.81 2.26 1.95
N LEU A 54 -4.50 1.92 0.70
CA LEU A 54 -3.42 2.58 -0.04
C LEU A 54 -3.63 4.10 -0.14
N ARG A 55 -4.86 4.55 -0.46
CA ARG A 55 -5.18 5.99 -0.49
C ARG A 55 -4.96 6.68 0.86
N ARG A 56 -5.35 6.05 1.98
CA ARG A 56 -5.17 6.63 3.33
C ARG A 56 -3.70 6.83 3.68
N ILE A 57 -2.83 5.95 3.19
CA ILE A 57 -1.38 5.98 3.44
C ILE A 57 -0.65 6.92 2.46
N GLY A 58 -1.36 7.47 1.47
CA GLY A 58 -0.81 8.45 0.53
C GLY A 58 -0.34 7.87 -0.80
N PHE A 59 -0.54 6.56 -1.05
CA PHE A 59 -0.27 6.00 -2.37
C PHE A 59 -1.17 6.66 -3.42
N GLN A 60 -0.57 7.02 -4.55
CA GLN A 60 -1.26 7.50 -5.73
C GLN A 60 -1.43 6.38 -6.75
N GLN A 61 -2.60 6.31 -7.38
CA GLN A 61 -2.84 5.35 -8.45
C GLN A 61 -2.20 5.87 -9.75
N VAL A 62 -1.22 5.12 -10.27
CA VAL A 62 -0.49 5.49 -11.50
C VAL A 62 -1.01 4.76 -12.73
N ILE A 63 -1.54 3.54 -12.55
CA ILE A 63 -2.19 2.79 -13.64
C ILE A 63 -3.49 2.19 -13.08
N PRO A 64 -4.67 2.55 -13.59
CA PRO A 64 -5.92 1.95 -13.15
C PRO A 64 -6.03 0.49 -13.62
N GLY A 65 -6.73 -0.34 -12.85
CA GLY A 65 -7.14 -1.66 -13.31
C GLY A 65 -8.33 -1.55 -14.28
N THR A 66 -8.28 -2.28 -15.40
CA THR A 66 -9.32 -2.33 -16.43
C THR A 66 -10.01 -3.71 -16.43
N PRO A 67 -11.10 -3.92 -17.20
CA PRO A 67 -11.68 -5.26 -17.37
C PRO A 67 -10.67 -6.28 -17.93
N GLU A 68 -9.80 -5.83 -18.84
CA GLU A 68 -8.77 -6.65 -19.49
C GLU A 68 -7.52 -6.80 -18.60
N ARG A 69 -7.28 -5.84 -17.69
CA ARG A 69 -6.13 -5.83 -16.77
C ARG A 69 -6.58 -5.53 -15.35
N ARG A 70 -6.93 -6.58 -14.61
CA ARG A 70 -7.57 -6.44 -13.28
C ARG A 70 -6.73 -5.72 -12.23
N LEU A 71 -5.40 -5.76 -12.32
CA LEU A 71 -4.51 -5.14 -11.34
C LEU A 71 -4.23 -3.68 -11.69
N GLY A 72 -4.58 -2.77 -10.78
CA GLY A 72 -4.10 -1.39 -10.81
C GLY A 72 -2.77 -1.25 -10.08
N TRP A 73 -1.94 -0.32 -10.54
CA TRP A 73 -0.65 0.03 -9.95
C TRP A 73 -0.74 1.32 -9.15
N TRP A 74 -0.04 1.32 -8.03
CA TRP A 74 0.01 2.39 -7.05
C TRP A 74 1.46 2.69 -6.69
N LEU A 75 1.75 3.96 -6.46
CA LEU A 75 3.07 4.45 -6.12
C LEU A 75 2.99 5.38 -4.90
N LEU A 76 3.91 5.20 -3.96
CA LEU A 76 4.19 6.15 -2.90
C LEU A 76 5.69 6.45 -2.93
N THR A 77 6.06 7.72 -2.92
CA THR A 77 7.43 8.12 -2.59
C THR A 77 7.46 8.45 -1.11
N VAL A 78 8.34 7.78 -0.38
CA VAL A 78 8.56 8.08 1.03
C VAL A 78 9.89 8.82 1.13
N ASP A 79 9.82 10.08 1.55
CA ASP A 79 11.00 10.91 1.80
C ASP A 79 11.45 10.73 3.25
N ARG A 80 12.75 10.94 3.49
CA ARG A 80 13.34 10.86 4.84
C ARG A 80 13.13 12.14 5.65
#